data_AF-G0WF85-F1
#
_entry.id   AF-G0WF85-F1
#
_cell.length_a   1.000
_cell.length_b   1.000
_cell.length_c   1.000
_cell.angle_alpha   90.00
_cell.angle_beta   90.00
_cell.angle_gamma   90.00
#
_symmetry.space_group_name_H-M   'P 1'
#
loop_
_entity.id
_entity.type
_entity.pdbx_description
1 polymer ?
#
loop_
_entity_poly.entity_id
_entity_poly.type
_entity_poly.pdbx_seq_one_letter_code
_entity_poly.pdbx_strand_id
1 'polypeptide(L)'
;MADNDPLINNLAALLRETRENFDIEHDIDTIININDKLTELKNRSNELKTSKESEITSLRNNLESQGEKIQILNDNLNKTKEESKNFKSKDQLIDVVKELDELENDVVSMRSQLDQKITRFVTSSSSPQRPPLSLSISSPPKNSHMNGLSNYDDETNEILNDPIAKANILRLKLYRSMGIILDIDNNQVLIDSYNYNNNGNNNDTNNNSNNKIDILPLDDDLSDYFKTKYIWEK
;
A
#
# COMPACT_ATOMS: atom_id res chain seq x y z
N MET A 1 91.52 -35.59 3.10
CA MET A 1 91.65 -35.63 1.63
C MET A 1 90.47 -34.88 1.07
N ALA A 2 90.74 -34.03 0.09
CA ALA A 2 90.00 -32.83 -0.27
C ALA A 2 88.50 -33.02 -0.55
N ASP A 3 87.73 -32.07 -0.03
CA ASP A 3 86.37 -31.74 -0.43
C ASP A 3 86.31 -31.48 -1.93
N ASN A 4 85.67 -32.37 -2.67
CA ASN A 4 85.20 -32.09 -4.03
C ASN A 4 83.68 -32.14 -3.97
N ASP A 5 83.07 -31.01 -3.62
CA ASP A 5 81.68 -30.73 -3.99
C ASP A 5 81.49 -31.06 -5.47
N PRO A 6 80.29 -31.52 -5.90
CA PRO A 6 80.06 -31.90 -7.28
C PRO A 6 80.23 -30.67 -8.18
N LEU A 7 81.43 -30.50 -8.74
CA LEU A 7 81.71 -29.49 -9.75
C LEU A 7 80.72 -29.71 -10.87
N ILE A 8 79.98 -28.66 -11.21
CA ILE A 8 79.05 -28.66 -12.35
C ILE A 8 79.89 -29.02 -13.58
N ASN A 9 79.72 -30.26 -14.07
CA ASN A 9 80.58 -30.85 -15.10
C ASN A 9 80.55 -30.08 -16.43
N ASN A 10 79.54 -29.22 -16.63
CA ASN A 10 79.47 -28.31 -17.77
C ASN A 10 78.63 -27.05 -17.45
N LEU A 11 79.26 -26.05 -16.85
CA LEU A 11 78.61 -24.76 -16.53
C LEU A 11 78.05 -24.06 -17.78
N ALA A 12 78.75 -24.15 -18.91
CA ALA A 12 78.33 -23.49 -20.15
C ALA A 12 77.05 -24.10 -20.73
N ALA A 13 76.91 -25.43 -20.68
CA ALA A 13 75.68 -26.10 -21.10
C ALA A 13 74.51 -25.77 -20.18
N LEU A 14 74.73 -25.75 -18.87
CA LEU A 14 73.70 -25.36 -17.90
C LEU A 14 73.23 -23.92 -18.14
N LEU A 15 74.16 -22.97 -18.35
CA LEU A 15 73.80 -21.58 -18.64
C LEU A 15 72.99 -21.45 -19.95
N ARG A 16 73.34 -22.24 -20.96
CA ARG A 16 72.60 -22.27 -22.23
C ARG A 16 71.21 -22.88 -22.07
N GLU A 17 71.08 -23.99 -21.35
CA GLU A 17 69.80 -24.61 -21.02
C GLU A 17 68.92 -23.69 -20.18
N THR A 18 69.47 -23.02 -19.16
CA THR A 18 68.72 -22.04 -18.36
C THR A 18 68.27 -20.85 -19.20
N ARG A 19 69.05 -20.45 -20.22
CA ARG A 19 68.66 -19.38 -21.15
C ARG A 19 67.58 -19.83 -22.12
N GLU A 20 67.67 -21.04 -22.65
CA GLU A 20 66.67 -21.62 -23.55
C GLU A 20 65.33 -21.89 -22.82
N ASN A 21 65.38 -22.23 -21.52
CA ASN A 21 64.19 -22.42 -20.68
C ASN A 21 63.60 -21.10 -20.13
N PHE A 22 64.29 -19.97 -20.29
CA PHE A 22 63.79 -18.67 -19.83
C PHE A 22 62.97 -18.03 -20.94
N ASP A 23 61.69 -18.39 -21.00
CA ASP A 23 60.76 -17.93 -22.03
C ASP A 23 60.14 -16.57 -21.68
N ILE A 24 60.82 -15.51 -22.11
CA ILE A 24 60.39 -14.13 -21.91
C ILE A 24 59.15 -13.80 -22.78
N GLU A 25 59.02 -14.43 -23.95
CA GLU A 25 57.90 -14.15 -24.85
C GLU A 25 56.60 -14.66 -24.25
N HIS A 26 56.62 -15.85 -23.65
CA HIS A 26 55.47 -16.37 -22.91
C HIS A 26 55.03 -15.40 -21.80
N ASP A 27 55.97 -14.92 -21.00
CA ASP A 27 55.66 -13.97 -19.93
C ASP A 27 55.09 -12.65 -20.48
N ILE A 28 55.64 -12.12 -21.59
CA ILE A 28 55.11 -10.93 -22.25
C ILE A 28 53.68 -11.16 -22.74
N ASP A 29 53.40 -12.29 -23.39
CA ASP A 29 52.06 -12.64 -23.86
C ASP A 29 51.07 -12.77 -22.70
N THR A 30 51.49 -13.35 -21.58
CA THR A 30 50.63 -13.40 -20.38
C THR A 30 50.34 -12.01 -19.83
N ILE A 31 51.31 -11.09 -19.82
CA ILE A 31 51.13 -9.71 -19.38
C ILE A 31 50.17 -8.96 -20.33
N ILE A 32 50.30 -9.15 -21.64
CA ILE A 32 49.39 -8.56 -22.64
C ILE A 32 47.95 -9.05 -22.38
N ASN A 33 47.77 -10.37 -22.21
CA ASN A 33 46.46 -10.95 -21.91
C ASN A 33 45.86 -10.41 -20.59
N ILE A 34 46.68 -10.27 -19.55
CA ILE A 34 46.25 -9.66 -18.29
C ILE A 34 45.81 -8.20 -18.52
N ASN A 35 46.55 -7.43 -19.33
CA ASN A 35 46.20 -6.06 -19.65
C ASN A 35 44.90 -5.94 -20.46
N ASP A 36 44.68 -6.85 -21.40
CA ASP A 36 43.43 -6.93 -22.16
C ASP A 36 42.24 -7.21 -21.25
N LYS A 37 42.38 -8.19 -20.34
CA LYS A 37 41.36 -8.50 -19.32
C LYS A 37 41.11 -7.34 -18.36
N LEU A 38 42.15 -6.60 -17.97
CA LEU A 38 42.02 -5.39 -17.16
C LEU A 38 41.26 -4.29 -17.91
N THR A 39 41.49 -4.17 -19.22
CA THR A 39 40.79 -3.22 -20.07
C THR A 39 39.32 -3.60 -20.22
N GLU A 40 39.02 -4.88 -20.43
CA GLU A 40 37.65 -5.41 -20.46
C GLU A 40 36.94 -5.16 -19.12
N LEU A 41 37.60 -5.47 -18.00
CA LEU A 41 37.06 -5.24 -16.66
C LEU A 41 36.77 -3.75 -16.43
N LYS A 42 37.66 -2.86 -16.88
CA LYS A 42 37.47 -1.42 -16.79
C LYS A 42 36.27 -0.95 -17.61
N ASN A 43 36.11 -1.46 -18.83
CA ASN A 43 34.97 -1.13 -19.69
C ASN A 43 33.66 -1.62 -19.06
N ARG A 44 33.61 -2.88 -18.63
CA ARG A 44 32.44 -3.45 -17.94
C ARG A 44 32.11 -2.70 -16.65
N SER A 45 33.13 -2.30 -15.89
CA SER A 45 32.93 -1.49 -14.68
C SER A 45 32.35 -0.11 -15.01
N ASN A 46 32.79 0.52 -16.09
CA ASN A 46 32.26 1.81 -16.52
C ASN A 46 30.83 1.68 -17.04
N GLU A 47 30.51 0.65 -17.83
CA GLU A 47 29.16 0.36 -18.30
C GLU A 47 28.20 0.08 -17.14
N LEU A 48 28.63 -0.69 -16.14
CA LEU A 48 27.83 -0.94 -14.94
C LEU A 48 27.61 0.35 -14.16
N LYS A 49 28.63 1.20 -14.05
CA LYS A 49 28.53 2.50 -13.39
C LYS A 49 27.52 3.40 -14.10
N THR A 50 27.61 3.56 -15.42
CA THR A 50 26.66 4.40 -16.19
C THR A 50 25.24 3.84 -16.16
N SER A 51 25.09 2.52 -16.22
CA SER A 51 23.79 1.85 -16.06
C SER A 51 23.18 2.15 -14.69
N LYS A 52 23.95 2.00 -13.61
CA LYS A 52 23.49 2.31 -12.25
C LYS A 52 23.23 3.80 -12.04
N GLU A 53 24.01 4.69 -12.63
CA GLU A 53 23.72 6.12 -12.63
C GLU A 53 22.40 6.45 -13.36
N SER A 54 22.10 5.78 -14.47
CA SER A 54 20.81 5.93 -15.15
C SER A 54 19.63 5.39 -14.33
N GLU A 55 19.82 4.28 -13.63
CA GLU A 55 18.82 3.72 -12.72
C GLU A 55 18.56 4.67 -11.53
N ILE A 56 19.61 5.22 -10.93
CA ILE A 56 19.52 6.22 -9.85
C ILE A 56 18.77 7.46 -10.32
N THR A 57 19.04 7.97 -11.52
CA THR A 57 18.31 9.14 -12.05
C THR A 57 16.82 8.83 -12.28
N SER A 58 16.50 7.62 -12.76
CA SER A 58 15.10 7.18 -12.90
C SER A 58 14.37 7.08 -11.56
N LEU A 59 15.02 6.51 -10.53
CA LEU A 59 14.46 6.41 -9.18
C LEU A 59 14.29 7.79 -8.54
N ARG A 60 15.24 8.70 -8.77
CA ARG A 60 15.15 10.08 -8.29
C ARG A 60 13.97 10.82 -8.89
N ASN A 61 13.75 10.69 -10.21
CA ASN A 61 12.60 11.29 -10.89
C ASN A 61 11.28 10.69 -10.39
N ASN A 62 11.23 9.38 -10.14
CA ASN A 62 10.05 8.74 -9.56
C ASN A 62 9.77 9.28 -8.15
N LEU A 63 10.79 9.42 -7.30
CA LEU A 63 10.65 9.94 -5.95
C LEU A 63 10.20 11.41 -5.96
N GLU A 64 10.72 12.22 -6.88
CA GLU A 64 10.27 13.60 -7.10
C GLU A 64 8.80 13.65 -7.52
N SER A 65 8.37 12.82 -8.48
CA SER A 65 6.97 12.74 -8.90
C SER A 65 6.03 12.26 -7.79
N GLN A 66 6.50 11.35 -6.92
CA GLN A 66 5.74 10.94 -5.74
C GLN A 66 5.68 12.05 -4.70
N GLY A 67 6.76 12.81 -4.52
CA GLY A 67 6.78 14.02 -3.70
C GLY A 67 5.74 15.05 -4.15
N GLU A 68 5.66 15.31 -5.46
CA GLU A 68 4.63 16.18 -6.04
C GLU A 68 3.21 15.65 -5.77
N LYS A 69 2.97 14.35 -5.94
CA LYS A 69 1.66 13.72 -5.63
C LYS A 69 1.30 13.86 -4.15
N ILE A 70 2.27 13.68 -3.25
CA ILE A 70 2.06 13.87 -1.80
C ILE A 70 1.75 15.33 -1.51
N GLN A 71 2.43 16.27 -2.16
CA GLN A 71 2.15 17.70 -2.01
C GLN A 71 0.72 18.04 -2.47
N ILE A 72 0.31 17.56 -3.65
CA ILE A 72 -1.06 17.73 -4.16
C ILE A 72 -2.09 17.11 -3.19
N LEU A 73 -1.80 15.92 -2.67
CA LEU A 73 -2.70 15.26 -1.72
C LEU A 73 -2.81 16.05 -0.41
N ASN A 74 -1.70 16.60 0.08
CA ASN A 74 -1.68 17.45 1.27
C ASN A 74 -2.46 18.75 1.05
N ASP A 75 -2.30 19.38 -0.12
CA ASP A 75 -3.05 20.57 -0.51
C ASP A 75 -4.56 20.28 -0.60
N ASN A 76 -4.94 19.14 -1.19
CA ASN A 76 -6.33 18.68 -1.23
C ASN A 76 -6.88 18.37 0.16
N LEU A 77 -6.08 17.78 1.05
CA LEU A 77 -6.47 17.50 2.43
C LEU A 77 -6.69 18.81 3.20
N ASN A 78 -5.81 19.79 3.02
CA ASN A 78 -5.96 21.11 3.62
C ASN A 78 -7.22 21.82 3.09
N LYS A 79 -7.45 21.79 1.77
CA LYS A 79 -8.67 22.32 1.16
C LYS A 79 -9.93 21.64 1.71
N THR A 80 -9.95 20.31 1.81
CA THR A 80 -11.07 19.55 2.38
C THR A 80 -11.30 19.89 3.85
N LYS A 81 -10.21 20.09 4.62
CA LYS A 81 -10.28 20.53 6.02
C LYS A 81 -10.85 21.94 6.16
N GLU A 82 -10.49 22.86 5.26
CA GLU A 82 -11.08 24.19 5.21
C GLU A 82 -12.55 24.16 4.79
N GLU A 83 -12.90 23.37 3.78
CA GLU A 83 -14.30 23.14 3.38
C GLU A 83 -15.10 22.56 4.53
N SER A 84 -14.58 21.57 5.26
CA SER A 84 -15.22 21.00 6.45
C SER A 84 -15.43 22.03 7.56
N LYS A 85 -14.44 22.90 7.82
CA LYS A 85 -14.60 24.03 8.76
C LYS A 85 -15.69 24.99 8.27
N ASN A 86 -15.73 25.29 6.98
CA ASN A 86 -16.77 26.13 6.39
C ASN A 86 -18.17 25.49 6.49
N PHE A 87 -18.28 24.17 6.33
CA PHE A 87 -19.53 23.43 6.56
C PHE A 87 -19.94 23.47 8.03
N LYS A 88 -19.00 23.39 8.96
CA LYS A 88 -19.31 23.58 10.38
C LYS A 88 -19.77 25.02 10.68
N SER A 89 -19.20 26.03 10.03
CA SER A 89 -19.74 27.40 10.15
C SER A 89 -21.10 27.59 9.48
N LYS A 90 -21.51 26.71 8.54
CA LYS A 90 -22.89 26.63 8.07
C LYS A 90 -23.87 26.09 9.13
N ASP A 91 -23.44 25.82 10.36
CA ASP A 91 -24.34 25.76 11.53
C ASP A 91 -25.14 27.07 11.69
N GLN A 92 -24.73 28.19 11.06
CA GLN A 92 -25.60 29.36 10.87
C GLN A 92 -26.93 29.04 10.16
N LEU A 93 -27.00 27.99 9.35
CA LEU A 93 -28.24 27.51 8.74
C LEU A 93 -29.16 26.87 9.79
N ILE A 94 -28.60 26.25 10.82
CA ILE A 94 -29.36 25.71 11.96
C ILE A 94 -29.96 26.87 12.77
N ASP A 95 -29.22 27.96 12.94
CA ASP A 95 -29.75 29.17 13.57
C ASP A 95 -30.90 29.80 12.75
N VAL A 96 -30.77 29.85 11.42
CA VAL A 96 -31.85 30.33 10.53
C VAL A 96 -33.07 29.40 10.55
N VAL A 97 -32.88 28.08 10.63
CA VAL A 97 -33.99 27.11 10.78
C VAL A 97 -34.69 27.31 12.13
N LYS A 98 -33.92 27.57 13.20
CA LYS A 98 -34.48 27.86 14.51
C LYS A 98 -35.28 29.16 14.52
N GLU A 99 -34.81 30.21 13.84
CA GLU A 99 -35.54 31.47 13.68
C GLU A 99 -36.82 31.27 12.84
N LEU A 100 -36.80 30.40 11.83
CA LEU A 100 -38.00 30.01 11.08
C LEU A 100 -39.01 29.25 11.93
N ASP A 101 -38.58 28.32 12.79
CA ASP A 101 -39.45 27.59 13.71
C ASP A 101 -40.09 28.54 14.76
N GLU A 102 -39.33 29.52 15.25
CA GLU A 102 -39.86 30.57 16.14
C GLU A 102 -40.91 31.43 15.41
N LEU A 103 -40.62 31.83 14.16
CA LEU A 103 -41.56 32.58 13.33
C LEU A 103 -42.82 31.78 13.00
N GLU A 104 -42.70 30.47 12.74
CA GLU A 104 -43.84 29.57 12.52
C GLU A 104 -44.73 29.51 13.77
N ASN A 105 -44.13 29.34 14.95
CA ASN A 105 -44.86 29.34 16.21
C ASN A 105 -45.58 30.68 16.45
N ASP A 106 -44.97 31.80 16.12
CA ASP A 106 -45.60 33.12 16.19
C ASP A 106 -46.77 33.25 15.21
N VAL A 107 -46.63 32.75 13.98
CA VAL A 107 -47.72 32.73 13.00
C VAL A 107 -48.87 31.84 13.48
N VAL A 108 -48.58 30.67 14.05
CA VAL A 108 -49.58 29.77 14.63
C VAL A 108 -50.29 30.44 15.81
N SER A 109 -49.55 31.13 16.68
CA SER A 109 -50.11 31.90 17.79
C SER A 109 -51.02 33.03 17.29
N MET A 110 -50.55 33.83 16.33
CA MET A 110 -51.34 34.90 15.73
C MET A 110 -52.59 34.37 15.04
N ARG A 111 -52.51 33.24 14.33
CA ARG A 111 -53.69 32.57 13.74
C ARG A 111 -54.66 32.11 14.81
N SER A 112 -54.18 31.47 15.87
CA SER A 112 -55.03 31.07 17.01
C SER A 112 -55.72 32.28 17.65
N GLN A 113 -55.02 33.40 17.82
CA GLN A 113 -55.61 34.64 18.33
C GLN A 113 -56.64 35.24 17.36
N LEU A 114 -56.38 35.18 16.06
CA LEU A 114 -57.33 35.57 15.01
C LEU A 114 -58.56 34.67 15.02
N ASP A 115 -58.39 33.35 15.09
CA ASP A 115 -59.47 32.38 15.18
C ASP A 115 -60.29 32.57 16.45
N GLN A 116 -59.67 32.88 17.60
CA GLN A 116 -60.37 33.27 18.82
C GLN A 116 -61.15 34.57 18.65
N LYS A 117 -60.61 35.57 17.95
CA LYS A 117 -61.34 36.80 17.64
C LYS A 117 -62.49 36.54 16.67
N ILE A 118 -62.28 35.76 15.62
CA ILE A 118 -63.29 35.36 14.62
C ILE A 118 -64.40 34.58 15.31
N THR A 119 -64.07 33.57 16.11
CA THR A 119 -65.08 32.82 16.87
C THR A 119 -65.84 33.72 17.84
N ARG A 120 -65.18 34.66 18.53
CA ARG A 120 -65.89 35.67 19.34
C ARG A 120 -66.78 36.58 18.50
N PHE A 121 -66.35 37.02 17.32
CA PHE A 121 -67.17 37.84 16.41
C PHE A 121 -68.35 37.05 15.82
N VAL A 122 -68.14 35.80 15.44
CA VAL A 122 -69.19 34.90 14.91
C VAL A 122 -70.19 34.53 16.00
N THR A 123 -69.71 34.25 17.21
CA THR A 123 -70.59 33.97 18.36
C THR A 123 -71.30 35.21 18.88
N SER A 124 -70.72 36.40 18.77
CA SER A 124 -71.40 37.67 19.10
C SER A 124 -72.30 38.22 17.98
N SER A 125 -72.21 37.69 16.75
CA SER A 125 -73.06 38.07 15.62
C SER A 125 -74.12 37.03 15.22
N SER A 126 -74.20 35.88 15.90
CA SER A 126 -75.17 34.82 15.56
C SER A 126 -76.22 34.61 16.65
N SER A 127 -77.40 35.21 16.46
CA SER A 127 -78.68 34.59 16.83
C SER A 127 -79.15 33.69 15.66
N PRO A 128 -79.91 32.62 15.91
CA PRO A 128 -79.79 31.37 15.16
C PRO A 128 -80.76 31.28 13.99
N GLN A 129 -80.29 30.90 12.79
CA GLN A 129 -81.03 30.04 11.87
C GLN A 129 -80.10 29.14 11.01
N ARG A 130 -80.55 27.88 10.93
CA ARG A 130 -80.08 26.63 10.26
C ARG A 130 -80.25 26.67 8.71
N PRO A 131 -79.95 25.60 7.92
CA PRO A 131 -78.74 24.76 7.70
C PRO A 131 -78.44 24.63 6.15
N PRO A 132 -77.94 23.50 5.58
CA PRO A 132 -76.54 23.18 5.30
C PRO A 132 -76.20 22.88 3.81
N LEU A 133 -74.95 23.01 3.37
CA LEU A 133 -74.41 22.38 2.13
C LEU A 133 -72.88 22.19 2.30
N SER A 134 -72.35 20.95 2.42
CA SER A 134 -71.63 20.16 1.39
C SER A 134 -70.55 20.97 0.63
N LEU A 135 -69.27 20.58 0.55
CA LEU A 135 -68.77 19.38 -0.13
C LEU A 135 -67.31 19.05 0.27
N SER A 136 -67.06 17.75 0.16
CA SER A 136 -65.85 16.92 0.05
C SER A 136 -64.68 17.38 -0.84
N ILE A 137 -63.59 16.57 -0.79
CA ILE A 137 -62.49 16.32 -1.78
C ILE A 137 -61.16 16.94 -1.31
N SER A 138 -59.98 16.28 -1.19
CA SER A 138 -59.48 14.95 -1.56
C SER A 138 -58.08 14.71 -0.94
N SER A 139 -57.72 13.45 -0.66
CA SER A 139 -56.34 12.93 -0.60
C SER A 139 -55.66 13.01 -2.01
N PRO A 140 -54.41 12.53 -2.33
CA PRO A 140 -53.37 11.76 -1.60
C PRO A 140 -51.90 12.25 -1.97
N PRO A 141 -50.82 11.44 -2.14
CA PRO A 141 -49.99 10.67 -1.19
C PRO A 141 -48.43 10.70 -1.44
N LYS A 142 -47.71 9.80 -0.72
CA LYS A 142 -46.54 8.96 -1.13
C LYS A 142 -45.09 9.44 -0.90
N ASN A 143 -44.47 8.79 0.10
CA ASN A 143 -43.33 7.86 0.05
C ASN A 143 -42.19 8.01 -0.99
N SER A 144 -41.01 7.69 -0.42
CA SER A 144 -39.81 7.02 -0.95
C SER A 144 -38.78 7.85 -1.71
N HIS A 145 -37.61 8.05 -1.07
CA HIS A 145 -36.35 7.46 -1.54
C HIS A 145 -35.31 7.45 -0.41
N MET A 146 -35.17 6.31 0.30
CA MET A 146 -33.87 5.93 0.87
C MET A 146 -33.07 5.32 -0.28
N ASN A 147 -32.09 6.06 -0.78
CA ASN A 147 -30.98 5.53 -1.58
C ASN A 147 -29.71 6.14 -0.98
N GLY A 148 -28.89 5.30 -0.38
CA GLY A 148 -27.62 5.75 0.19
C GLY A 148 -26.97 4.67 1.00
N LEU A 149 -26.69 3.50 0.39
CA LEU A 149 -25.72 2.52 0.89
C LEU A 149 -25.47 1.45 -0.20
N SER A 150 -24.71 1.77 -1.26
CA SER A 150 -24.22 0.74 -2.20
C SER A 150 -22.98 1.14 -3.01
N ASN A 151 -22.12 2.03 -2.51
CA ASN A 151 -20.92 2.45 -3.25
C ASN A 151 -19.65 1.62 -2.94
N TYR A 152 -19.76 0.52 -2.18
CA TYR A 152 -18.59 -0.33 -1.87
C TYR A 152 -18.55 -1.65 -2.65
N ASP A 153 -19.62 -2.01 -3.36
CA ASP A 153 -19.68 -3.29 -4.06
C ASP A 153 -19.15 -3.21 -5.51
N ASP A 154 -19.20 -2.03 -6.15
CA ASP A 154 -18.85 -1.89 -7.58
C ASP A 154 -17.35 -2.08 -7.87
N GLU A 155 -16.44 -1.56 -7.01
CA GLU A 155 -14.99 -1.76 -7.20
C GLU A 155 -14.56 -3.22 -7.00
N THR A 156 -15.20 -3.94 -6.07
CA THR A 156 -14.90 -5.37 -5.85
C THR A 156 -15.39 -6.22 -7.02
N ASN A 157 -16.51 -5.84 -7.64
CA ASN A 157 -17.08 -6.55 -8.78
C ASN A 157 -16.24 -6.35 -10.06
N GLU A 158 -15.66 -5.17 -10.29
CA GLU A 158 -14.72 -4.95 -11.40
C GLU A 158 -13.42 -5.76 -11.25
N ILE A 159 -12.87 -5.84 -10.03
CA ILE A 159 -11.67 -6.66 -9.73
C ILE A 159 -11.97 -8.16 -9.85
N LEU A 160 -13.19 -8.60 -9.53
CA LEU A 160 -13.63 -10.01 -9.66
C LEU A 160 -13.89 -10.44 -11.11
N ASN A 161 -14.09 -9.50 -12.03
CA ASN A 161 -14.39 -9.75 -13.44
C ASN A 161 -13.13 -9.89 -14.33
N ASP A 162 -11.96 -9.40 -13.87
CA ASP A 162 -10.70 -9.62 -14.55
C ASP A 162 -10.12 -11.02 -14.23
N PRO A 163 -9.92 -11.91 -15.22
CA PRO A 163 -9.34 -13.23 -15.00
C PRO A 163 -7.94 -13.17 -14.37
N ILE A 164 -7.16 -12.10 -14.60
CA ILE A 164 -5.82 -11.94 -14.04
C ILE A 164 -5.90 -11.57 -12.55
N ALA A 165 -6.74 -10.59 -12.20
CA ALA A 165 -6.99 -10.22 -10.81
C ALA A 165 -7.53 -11.39 -9.98
N LYS A 166 -8.47 -12.17 -10.54
CA LYS A 166 -9.00 -13.39 -9.90
C LYS A 166 -7.90 -14.44 -9.65
N ALA A 167 -7.01 -14.66 -10.61
CA ALA A 167 -5.88 -15.57 -10.46
C ALA A 167 -4.90 -15.08 -9.38
N ASN A 168 -4.63 -13.77 -9.32
CA ASN A 168 -3.76 -13.18 -8.32
C ASN A 168 -4.35 -13.25 -6.91
N ILE A 169 -5.65 -12.98 -6.75
CA ILE A 169 -6.36 -13.14 -5.47
C ILE A 169 -6.32 -14.60 -5.00
N LEU A 170 -6.53 -15.55 -5.91
CA LEU A 170 -6.41 -16.99 -5.59
C LEU A 170 -4.99 -17.37 -5.16
N ARG A 171 -3.96 -16.86 -5.86
CA ARG A 171 -2.55 -17.06 -5.49
C ARG A 171 -2.24 -16.46 -4.11
N LEU A 172 -2.69 -15.24 -3.84
CA LEU A 172 -2.53 -14.59 -2.54
C LEU A 172 -3.22 -15.38 -1.44
N LYS A 173 -4.45 -15.86 -1.68
CA LYS A 173 -5.17 -16.71 -0.74
C LYS A 173 -4.45 -18.03 -0.48
N LEU A 174 -3.86 -18.63 -1.51
CA LEU A 174 -3.04 -19.83 -1.40
C LEU A 174 -1.79 -19.59 -0.55
N TYR A 175 -1.00 -18.55 -0.86
CA TYR A 175 0.21 -18.22 -0.09
C TYR A 175 -0.11 -17.88 1.37
N ARG A 176 -1.21 -17.14 1.60
CA ARG A 176 -1.70 -16.87 2.96
C ARG A 176 -2.10 -18.15 3.69
N SER A 177 -2.71 -19.13 2.99
CA SER A 177 -3.05 -20.42 3.59
C SER A 177 -1.82 -21.29 3.90
N MET A 178 -0.70 -21.07 3.19
CA MET A 178 0.59 -21.68 3.50
C MET A 178 1.29 -21.02 4.70
N GLY A 179 0.67 -20.00 5.32
CA GLY A 179 1.23 -19.29 6.47
C GLY A 179 2.15 -18.14 6.10
N ILE A 180 2.27 -17.77 4.81
CA ILE A 180 3.10 -16.65 4.37
C ILE A 180 2.26 -15.38 4.36
N ILE A 181 2.64 -14.41 5.18
CA ILE A 181 1.97 -13.11 5.28
C ILE A 181 2.97 -12.01 4.94
N LEU A 182 2.61 -11.17 3.97
CA LEU A 182 3.40 -10.00 3.58
C LEU A 182 3.01 -8.81 4.47
N ASP A 183 3.96 -8.30 5.22
CA ASP A 183 3.84 -7.08 6.01
C ASP A 183 4.63 -5.97 5.31
N ILE A 184 3.93 -5.27 4.40
CA ILE A 184 4.52 -4.22 3.57
C ILE A 184 4.87 -2.99 4.43
N ASP A 185 4.11 -2.75 5.50
CA ASP A 185 4.27 -1.57 6.36
C ASP A 185 5.62 -1.60 7.10
N ASN A 186 6.06 -2.80 7.51
CA ASN A 186 7.35 -3.02 8.17
C ASN A 186 8.39 -3.67 7.24
N ASN A 187 8.10 -3.75 5.95
CA ASN A 187 8.94 -4.35 4.91
C ASN A 187 9.50 -5.74 5.28
N GLN A 188 8.63 -6.62 5.77
CA GLN A 188 9.00 -7.94 6.26
C GLN A 188 7.98 -9.00 5.83
N VAL A 189 8.42 -10.24 5.79
CA VAL A 189 7.57 -11.42 5.56
C VAL A 189 7.45 -12.18 6.87
N LEU A 190 6.22 -12.45 7.28
CA LEU A 190 5.89 -13.26 8.44
C LEU A 190 5.57 -14.67 7.95
N ILE A 191 6.24 -15.67 8.53
CA ILE A 191 6.05 -17.09 8.22
C ILE A 191 5.44 -17.75 9.46
N ASP A 192 4.17 -18.11 9.36
CA ASP A 192 3.45 -18.84 10.39
C ASP A 192 3.50 -20.35 10.11
N SER A 193 4.37 -21.04 10.84
CA SER A 193 4.58 -22.50 10.73
C SER A 193 3.50 -23.34 11.44
N TYR A 194 2.46 -22.71 11.98
CA TYR A 194 1.45 -23.32 12.86
C TYR A 194 0.73 -24.56 12.30
N ASN A 195 0.76 -24.81 10.99
CA ASN A 195 -0.14 -25.78 10.37
C ASN A 195 0.46 -27.12 9.88
N TYR A 196 1.76 -27.39 10.09
CA TYR A 196 2.35 -28.68 9.66
C TYR A 196 2.76 -29.63 10.79
N ASN A 197 2.78 -29.16 12.05
CA ASN A 197 3.19 -29.96 13.22
C ASN A 197 2.02 -30.36 14.14
N ASN A 198 0.85 -30.68 13.58
CA ASN A 198 -0.16 -31.46 14.30
C ASN A 198 0.18 -32.97 14.20
N ASN A 199 1.36 -33.36 14.70
CA ASN A 199 1.61 -34.76 15.04
C ASN A 199 1.29 -34.92 16.53
N GLY A 200 0.13 -35.52 16.79
CA GLY A 200 -0.46 -35.65 18.12
C GLY A 200 0.35 -36.52 19.06
N ASN A 201 1.30 -35.92 19.77
CA ASN A 201 1.82 -36.45 21.03
C ASN A 201 1.53 -35.45 22.15
N ASN A 202 0.27 -35.47 22.59
CA ASN A 202 -0.14 -34.87 23.85
C ASN A 202 0.49 -35.68 24.99
N ASN A 203 1.65 -35.22 25.48
CA ASN A 203 2.12 -35.46 26.83
C ASN A 203 3.32 -34.55 27.06
N ASP A 204 3.08 -33.25 27.28
CA ASP A 204 3.94 -32.48 28.16
C ASP A 204 3.19 -31.28 28.74
N THR A 205 3.22 -31.23 30.07
CA THR A 205 2.47 -30.31 30.91
C THR A 205 3.27 -29.02 31.05
N ASN A 206 3.31 -28.21 30.00
CA ASN A 206 3.75 -26.81 30.06
C ASN A 206 3.14 -26.01 28.92
N ASN A 207 2.25 -25.08 29.27
CA ASN A 207 1.61 -24.11 28.38
C ASN A 207 2.65 -23.20 27.72
N ASN A 208 3.23 -23.66 26.61
CA ASN A 208 3.89 -22.85 25.61
C ASN A 208 3.71 -23.54 24.25
N SER A 209 2.49 -23.46 23.72
CA SER A 209 2.26 -23.57 22.28
C SER A 209 3.03 -22.44 21.62
N ASN A 210 4.29 -22.70 21.28
CA ASN A 210 5.21 -21.75 20.67
C ASN A 210 4.67 -21.36 19.29
N ASN A 211 3.78 -20.36 19.24
CA ASN A 211 3.49 -19.57 18.05
C ASN A 211 4.77 -18.81 17.67
N LYS A 212 5.72 -19.53 17.09
CA LYS A 212 6.96 -18.95 16.60
C LYS A 212 6.71 -18.47 15.17
N ILE A 213 6.40 -17.20 15.04
CA ILE A 213 6.35 -16.51 13.76
C ILE A 213 7.79 -16.18 13.38
N ASP A 214 8.27 -16.77 12.29
CA ASP A 214 9.58 -16.42 11.74
C ASP A 214 9.43 -15.15 10.89
N ILE A 215 10.34 -14.19 11.08
CA ILE A 215 10.32 -12.89 10.40
C ILE A 215 11.49 -12.86 9.42
N LEU A 216 11.22 -12.54 8.16
CA LEU A 216 12.23 -12.36 7.12
C LEU A 216 12.18 -10.90 6.62
N PRO A 217 13.19 -10.06 6.89
CA PRO A 217 13.24 -8.71 6.34
C PRO A 217 13.41 -8.75 4.81
N LEU A 218 12.71 -7.86 4.11
CA LEU A 218 12.80 -7.74 2.66
C LEU A 218 14.00 -6.88 2.21
N ASP A 219 14.50 -6.01 3.09
CA ASP A 219 15.57 -5.02 2.86
C ASP A 219 16.99 -5.57 2.70
N ASP A 220 17.21 -6.85 2.99
CA ASP A 220 18.57 -7.39 3.09
C ASP A 220 19.13 -7.87 1.73
N ASP A 221 20.44 -7.67 1.54
CA ASP A 221 21.33 -8.09 0.42
C ASP A 221 21.35 -9.62 0.16
N LEU A 222 20.44 -10.36 0.81
CA LEU A 222 20.27 -11.79 0.65
C LEU A 222 19.78 -12.10 -0.76
N SER A 223 20.50 -12.99 -1.43
CA SER A 223 20.11 -13.51 -2.75
C SER A 223 18.70 -14.11 -2.71
N ASP A 224 17.95 -13.92 -3.80
CA ASP A 224 16.62 -14.52 -4.00
C ASP A 224 16.63 -16.04 -3.78
N TYR A 225 17.74 -16.71 -4.10
CA TYR A 225 17.92 -18.14 -3.83
C TYR A 225 17.86 -18.45 -2.33
N PHE A 226 18.54 -17.64 -1.50
CA PHE A 226 18.54 -17.81 -0.05
C PHE A 226 17.16 -17.52 0.54
N LYS A 227 16.52 -16.40 0.12
CA LYS A 227 15.16 -16.04 0.58
C LYS A 227 14.16 -17.15 0.27
N THR A 228 14.21 -17.69 -0.95
CA THR A 228 13.36 -18.82 -1.36
C THR A 228 13.64 -20.07 -0.52
N LYS A 229 14.91 -20.47 -0.40
CA LYS A 229 15.28 -21.65 0.39
C LYS A 229 14.84 -21.53 1.84
N TYR A 230 15.04 -20.37 2.46
CA TYR A 230 14.66 -20.11 3.84
C TYR A 230 13.15 -20.23 4.06
N ILE A 231 12.34 -19.66 3.16
CA ILE A 231 10.87 -19.76 3.23
C ILE A 231 10.40 -21.22 3.11
N TRP A 232 11.05 -22.02 2.27
CA TRP A 232 10.68 -23.43 2.08
C TRP A 232 11.19 -24.37 3.19
N GLU A 233 12.22 -23.99 3.94
CA GLU A 233 12.75 -24.78 5.06
C GLU A 233 11.96 -24.59 6.36
N LYS A 234 11.14 -23.54 6.46
CA LYS A 234 10.33 -23.20 7.64
C LYS A 234 8.89 -23.71 7.52
#